data_AF-A0A7Y5RN83-F1
#
_entry.id   AF-A0A7Y5RN83-F1
#
_cell.length_a   1.000
_cell.length_b   1.000
_cell.length_c   1.000
_cell.angle_alpha   90.00
_cell.angle_beta   90.00
_cell.angle_gamma   90.00
#
_symmetry.space_group_name_H-M   'P 1'
#
loop_
_entity.id
_entity.type
_entity.pdbx_description
1 polymer ?
#
loop_
_entity_poly.entity_id
_entity_poly.type
_entity_poly.pdbx_seq_one_letter_code
_entity_poly.pdbx_strand_id
1 'polypeptide(L)'
;MDTKGWAGFFVAGSRAAARVGALATIALVLLVGCGDPVEKLYRKYHEQVSSVGDINDDMVRKYARTIRLLRAEGVNFQRSLADDPRGQKEGFARIERAIQKGGFKDYPEFVRVNAKIAWAWNLAQARIGMEQQKNLNKWAQGATDEGIRKIDETLADPEVPESAKVELRKTREQLMKQKGVIAENWQKNKRWADWAMNFTIPLTNEKDIAVVVRNKDELMEAFTGLSKAQLEAIQEHSLKQLQLD
;
A
#
# COMPACT_ATOMS: atom_id res chain seq x y z
N MET A 1 18.93 10.09 -14.08
CA MET A 1 18.12 9.22 -13.20
C MET A 1 17.14 10.09 -12.45
N ASP A 2 16.01 10.41 -13.10
CA ASP A 2 14.95 11.24 -12.53
C ASP A 2 14.05 10.36 -11.64
N THR A 3 13.95 10.70 -10.34
CA THR A 3 13.26 9.95 -9.28
C THR A 3 11.74 10.11 -9.30
N LYS A 4 11.18 10.76 -10.34
CA LYS A 4 9.75 11.07 -10.47
C LYS A 4 8.87 9.88 -10.83
N GLY A 5 9.47 8.81 -11.33
CA GLY A 5 8.75 7.67 -11.84
C GLY A 5 8.00 6.83 -10.79
N TRP A 6 8.65 6.56 -9.66
CA TRP A 6 8.07 5.78 -8.56
C TRP A 6 7.12 6.61 -7.68
N ALA A 7 7.27 7.94 -7.73
CA ALA A 7 6.30 8.85 -7.12
C ALA A 7 4.94 8.81 -7.84
N GLY A 8 4.90 8.56 -9.16
CA GLY A 8 3.66 8.48 -9.93
C GLY A 8 2.70 7.37 -9.48
N PHE A 9 3.23 6.19 -9.10
CA PHE A 9 2.42 5.07 -8.62
C PHE A 9 1.91 5.29 -7.18
N PHE A 10 2.73 5.93 -6.33
CA PHE A 10 2.29 6.39 -5.01
C PHE A 10 1.33 7.60 -5.09
N VAL A 11 1.41 8.45 -6.13
CA VAL A 11 0.53 9.61 -6.35
C VAL A 11 -0.82 9.21 -6.94
N ALA A 12 -0.85 8.23 -7.87
CA ALA A 12 -2.09 7.65 -8.37
C ALA A 12 -2.79 6.78 -7.30
N GLY A 13 -2.02 6.03 -6.51
CA GLY A 13 -2.50 5.32 -5.32
C GLY A 13 -2.98 6.27 -4.21
N SER A 14 -2.39 7.47 -4.06
CA SER A 14 -2.80 8.44 -3.06
C SER A 14 -3.99 9.32 -3.47
N ARG A 15 -4.34 9.42 -4.76
CA ARG A 15 -5.64 9.99 -5.17
C ARG A 15 -6.81 9.02 -4.93
N ALA A 16 -6.57 7.71 -4.96
CA ALA A 16 -7.52 6.72 -4.45
C ALA A 16 -7.54 6.69 -2.90
N ALA A 17 -6.38 6.86 -2.24
CA ALA A 17 -6.29 7.01 -0.79
C ALA A 17 -6.92 8.32 -0.27
N ALA A 18 -7.03 9.37 -1.10
CA ALA A 18 -7.73 10.60 -0.76
C ALA A 18 -9.25 10.41 -0.60
N ARG A 19 -9.83 9.31 -1.10
CA ARG A 19 -11.22 8.92 -0.83
C ARG A 19 -11.35 7.91 0.32
N VAL A 20 -10.27 7.21 0.67
CA VAL A 20 -10.15 6.42 1.92
C VAL A 20 -9.80 7.32 3.12
N GLY A 21 -9.39 8.57 2.86
CA GLY A 21 -9.08 9.60 3.85
C GLY A 21 -10.20 9.87 4.85
N ALA A 22 -11.46 9.56 4.52
CA ALA A 22 -12.59 9.67 5.45
C ALA A 22 -12.48 8.73 6.67
N LEU A 23 -11.81 7.57 6.54
CA LEU A 23 -11.58 6.66 7.67
C LEU A 23 -10.37 7.07 8.52
N ALA A 24 -9.35 7.70 7.90
CA ALA A 24 -8.20 8.24 8.63
C ALA A 24 -8.56 9.50 9.44
N THR A 25 -9.53 10.31 8.98
CA THR A 25 -10.01 11.48 9.73
C THR A 25 -10.78 11.09 11.01
N ILE A 26 -11.44 9.92 11.03
CA ILE A 26 -12.14 9.45 12.24
C ILE A 26 -11.15 9.08 13.36
N ALA A 27 -9.93 8.65 13.02
CA ALA A 27 -8.89 8.36 14.01
C ALA A 27 -8.31 9.64 14.67
N LEU A 28 -8.36 10.79 13.99
CA LEU A 28 -7.77 12.06 14.49
C LEU A 28 -8.73 12.87 15.38
N VAL A 29 -10.04 12.64 15.30
CA VAL A 29 -11.08 13.46 15.98
C VAL A 29 -11.43 12.94 17.40
N LEU A 30 -10.99 11.74 17.79
CA LEU A 30 -11.37 11.12 19.08
C LEU A 30 -10.43 11.45 20.27
N LEU A 31 -9.57 12.47 20.14
CA LEU A 31 -8.51 12.84 21.11
C LEU A 31 -8.99 13.62 22.36
N VAL A 32 -10.26 13.54 22.75
CA VAL A 32 -10.76 14.22 23.96
C VAL A 32 -11.60 13.28 24.81
N GLY A 33 -10.96 12.61 25.78
CA GLY A 33 -11.65 11.89 26.85
C GLY A 33 -10.75 10.88 27.57
N CYS A 34 -10.51 11.09 28.87
CA CYS A 34 -9.63 10.33 29.77
C CYS A 34 -9.53 8.83 29.47
N GLY A 35 -8.30 8.36 29.23
CA GLY A 35 -7.91 7.00 28.79
C GLY A 35 -7.18 7.06 27.44
N ASP A 36 -6.16 6.22 27.23
CA ASP A 36 -5.38 6.19 25.98
C ASP A 36 -6.33 5.96 24.78
N PRO A 37 -6.51 6.96 23.90
CA PRO A 37 -7.41 6.86 22.74
C PRO A 37 -7.06 5.68 21.83
N VAL A 38 -5.79 5.29 21.79
CA VAL A 38 -5.29 4.16 21.02
C VAL A 38 -5.77 2.84 21.61
N GLU A 39 -5.73 2.69 22.94
CA GLU A 39 -6.25 1.51 23.62
C GLU A 39 -7.77 1.37 23.44
N LYS A 40 -8.52 2.47 23.52
CA LYS A 40 -9.97 2.49 23.25
C LYS A 40 -10.30 2.09 21.82
N LEU A 41 -9.48 2.54 20.85
CA LEU A 41 -9.63 2.15 19.45
C LEU A 41 -9.41 0.64 19.28
N TYR A 42 -8.32 0.09 19.80
CA TYR A 42 -8.04 -1.34 19.71
C TYR A 42 -9.11 -2.18 20.38
N ARG A 43 -9.61 -1.75 21.55
CA ARG A 43 -10.70 -2.43 22.25
C ARG A 43 -11.97 -2.48 21.40
N LYS A 44 -12.44 -1.33 20.88
CA LYS A 44 -13.60 -1.28 19.99
C LYS A 44 -13.40 -2.11 18.73
N TYR A 45 -12.21 -2.06 18.15
CA TYR A 45 -11.88 -2.84 16.97
C TYR A 45 -11.95 -4.34 17.26
N HIS A 46 -11.38 -4.81 18.36
CA HIS A 46 -11.48 -6.23 18.75
C HIS A 46 -12.91 -6.64 19.04
N GLU A 47 -13.66 -5.86 19.82
CA GLU A 47 -15.06 -6.13 20.15
C GLU A 47 -15.94 -6.24 18.89
N GLN A 48 -15.72 -5.37 17.91
CA GLN A 48 -16.58 -5.31 16.71
C GLN A 48 -16.05 -6.17 15.56
N VAL A 49 -14.79 -6.02 15.18
CA VAL A 49 -14.21 -6.65 13.99
C VAL A 49 -13.64 -8.03 14.29
N SER A 50 -13.11 -8.30 15.48
CA SER A 50 -12.65 -9.66 15.79
C SER A 50 -13.82 -10.64 16.07
N SER A 51 -15.04 -10.13 16.23
CA SER A 51 -16.26 -10.95 16.41
C SER A 51 -16.59 -11.87 15.23
N VAL A 52 -16.08 -11.60 14.03
CA VAL A 52 -16.30 -12.45 12.85
C VAL A 52 -15.32 -13.63 12.74
N GLY A 53 -14.45 -13.82 13.75
CA GLY A 53 -13.43 -14.88 13.74
C GLY A 53 -12.27 -14.60 12.79
N ASP A 54 -11.29 -15.51 12.72
CA ASP A 54 -10.13 -15.42 11.83
C ASP A 54 -10.52 -15.55 10.36
N ILE A 55 -9.83 -14.81 9.49
CA ILE A 55 -10.03 -14.87 8.04
C ILE A 55 -9.66 -16.29 7.57
N ASN A 56 -10.51 -16.88 6.76
CA ASN A 56 -10.26 -18.15 6.07
C ASN A 56 -10.60 -18.03 4.58
N ASP A 57 -10.26 -19.05 3.80
CA ASP A 57 -10.48 -19.03 2.34
C ASP A 57 -11.96 -18.88 1.96
N ASP A 58 -12.88 -19.40 2.77
CA ASP A 58 -14.32 -19.25 2.52
C ASP A 58 -14.79 -17.81 2.69
N MET A 59 -14.32 -17.13 3.74
CA MET A 59 -14.57 -15.71 3.95
C MET A 59 -14.01 -14.88 2.79
N VAL A 60 -12.80 -15.21 2.29
CA VAL A 60 -12.21 -14.51 1.15
C VAL A 60 -13.03 -14.72 -0.12
N ARG A 61 -13.48 -15.94 -0.42
CA ARG A 61 -14.34 -16.21 -1.59
C ARG A 61 -15.67 -15.47 -1.50
N LYS A 62 -16.34 -15.51 -0.33
CA LYS A 62 -17.58 -14.74 -0.08
C LYS A 62 -17.34 -13.26 -0.29
N TYR A 63 -16.28 -12.73 0.30
CA TYR A 63 -15.89 -11.33 0.15
C TYR A 63 -15.64 -10.95 -1.31
N ALA A 64 -14.80 -11.70 -2.03
CA ALA A 64 -14.48 -11.43 -3.43
C ALA A 64 -15.73 -11.48 -4.32
N ARG A 65 -16.61 -12.46 -4.11
CA ARG A 65 -17.91 -12.54 -4.78
C ARG A 65 -18.78 -11.31 -4.48
N THR A 66 -18.90 -10.92 -3.21
CA THR A 66 -19.67 -9.75 -2.79
C THR A 66 -19.13 -8.47 -3.43
N ILE A 67 -17.82 -8.25 -3.45
CA ILE A 67 -17.22 -7.06 -4.08
C ILE A 67 -17.53 -7.02 -5.59
N ARG A 68 -17.47 -8.16 -6.29
CA ARG A 68 -17.84 -8.24 -7.72
C ARG A 68 -19.32 -7.86 -7.93
N LEU A 69 -20.22 -8.34 -7.07
CA LEU A 69 -21.65 -7.98 -7.11
C LEU A 69 -21.85 -6.49 -6.81
N LEU A 70 -21.22 -5.97 -5.76
CA LEU A 70 -21.31 -4.56 -5.37
C LEU A 70 -20.76 -3.62 -6.45
N ARG A 71 -19.71 -4.03 -7.18
CA ARG A 71 -19.20 -3.25 -8.31
C ARG A 71 -20.22 -3.16 -9.45
N ALA A 72 -20.85 -4.28 -9.80
CA ALA A 72 -21.90 -4.30 -10.80
C ALA A 72 -23.11 -3.45 -10.37
N GLU A 73 -23.55 -3.58 -9.12
CA GLU A 73 -24.62 -2.75 -8.56
C GLU A 73 -24.24 -1.28 -8.47
N GLY A 74 -22.98 -0.95 -8.17
CA GLY A 74 -22.50 0.44 -8.10
C GLY A 74 -22.61 1.16 -9.44
N VAL A 75 -22.27 0.50 -10.54
CA VAL A 75 -22.46 1.04 -11.90
C VAL A 75 -23.95 1.25 -12.19
N ASN A 76 -24.80 0.29 -11.84
CA ASN A 76 -26.24 0.40 -12.02
C ASN A 76 -26.85 1.51 -11.16
N PHE A 77 -26.36 1.68 -9.93
CA PHE A 77 -26.83 2.67 -8.98
C PHE A 77 -26.46 4.09 -9.42
N GLN A 78 -25.24 4.29 -9.91
CA GLN A 78 -24.82 5.58 -10.49
C GLN A 78 -25.70 5.99 -11.67
N ARG A 79 -26.03 5.04 -12.56
CA ARG A 79 -26.98 5.29 -13.66
C ARG A 79 -28.36 5.63 -13.12
N SER A 80 -28.90 4.86 -12.18
CA SER A 80 -30.23 5.13 -11.62
C SER A 80 -30.33 6.45 -10.87
N LEU A 81 -29.25 6.92 -10.21
CA LEU A 81 -29.23 8.22 -9.54
C LEU A 81 -29.18 9.39 -10.53
N ALA A 82 -28.62 9.18 -11.73
CA ALA A 82 -28.67 10.19 -12.79
C ALA A 82 -30.11 10.38 -13.29
N ASP A 83 -30.89 9.29 -13.32
CA ASP A 83 -32.29 9.29 -13.78
C ASP A 83 -33.27 9.71 -12.67
N ASP A 84 -33.04 9.29 -11.42
CA ASP A 84 -33.81 9.72 -10.24
C ASP A 84 -32.90 9.93 -9.01
N PRO A 85 -32.51 11.19 -8.71
CA PRO A 85 -31.68 11.53 -7.56
C PRO A 85 -32.29 11.16 -6.19
N ARG A 86 -33.60 10.87 -6.11
CA ARG A 86 -34.29 10.50 -4.86
C ARG A 86 -34.25 9.00 -4.57
N GLY A 87 -33.76 8.17 -5.49
CA GLY A 87 -33.69 6.70 -5.39
C GLY A 87 -32.70 6.12 -4.36
N GLN A 88 -32.20 6.92 -3.41
CA GLN A 88 -31.14 6.51 -2.48
C GLN A 88 -31.54 5.34 -1.58
N LYS A 89 -32.79 5.29 -1.12
CA LYS A 89 -33.30 4.18 -0.29
C LYS A 89 -33.34 2.85 -1.04
N GLU A 90 -33.78 2.89 -2.30
CA GLU A 90 -33.81 1.70 -3.16
C GLU A 90 -32.41 1.23 -3.53
N GLY A 91 -31.47 2.17 -3.69
CA GLY A 91 -30.05 1.88 -3.84
C GLY A 91 -29.48 1.08 -2.67
N PHE A 92 -29.74 1.51 -1.44
CA PHE A 92 -29.28 0.79 -0.25
C PHE A 92 -29.85 -0.64 -0.18
N ALA A 93 -31.13 -0.82 -0.53
CA ALA A 93 -31.75 -2.15 -0.58
C ALA A 93 -31.13 -3.06 -1.67
N ARG A 94 -30.56 -2.51 -2.75
CA ARG A 94 -29.80 -3.29 -3.74
C ARG A 94 -28.44 -3.71 -3.20
N ILE A 95 -27.75 -2.83 -2.48
CA ILE A 95 -26.47 -3.11 -1.81
C ILE A 95 -26.65 -4.25 -0.80
N GLU A 96 -27.66 -4.17 0.08
CA GLU A 96 -27.96 -5.23 1.06
C GLU A 96 -28.20 -6.58 0.39
N ARG A 97 -29.01 -6.61 -0.68
CA ARG A 97 -29.28 -7.84 -1.44
C ARG A 97 -28.03 -8.40 -2.11
N ALA A 98 -27.14 -7.56 -2.63
CA ALA A 98 -25.87 -7.99 -3.21
C ALA A 98 -24.96 -8.63 -2.16
N ILE A 99 -24.92 -8.07 -0.95
CA ILE A 99 -24.17 -8.61 0.19
C ILE A 99 -24.72 -9.98 0.61
N GLN A 100 -26.04 -10.09 0.73
CA GLN A 100 -26.70 -11.36 1.05
C GLN A 100 -26.48 -12.42 -0.03
N LYS A 101 -26.60 -12.04 -1.31
CA LYS A 101 -26.31 -12.93 -2.45
C LYS A 101 -24.84 -13.38 -2.49
N GLY A 102 -23.93 -12.56 -1.98
CA GLY A 102 -22.52 -12.88 -1.83
C GLY A 102 -22.21 -13.85 -0.70
N GLY A 103 -23.17 -14.08 0.22
CA GLY A 103 -23.08 -15.09 1.27
C GLY A 103 -22.85 -14.55 2.67
N PHE A 104 -23.01 -13.24 2.88
CA PHE A 104 -23.06 -12.64 4.22
C PHE A 104 -24.50 -12.57 4.72
N LYS A 105 -24.68 -12.61 6.03
CA LYS A 105 -25.99 -12.48 6.69
C LYS A 105 -26.58 -11.08 6.46
N ASP A 106 -25.76 -10.05 6.67
CA ASP A 106 -26.16 -8.66 6.66
C ASP A 106 -24.99 -7.72 6.35
N TYR A 107 -25.32 -6.45 6.08
CA TYR A 107 -24.33 -5.40 5.86
C TYR A 107 -23.32 -5.24 7.01
N PRO A 108 -23.71 -5.25 8.31
CA PRO A 108 -22.76 -5.20 9.42
C PRO A 108 -21.71 -6.33 9.42
N GLU A 109 -22.11 -7.58 9.16
CA GLU A 109 -21.16 -8.70 9.04
C GLU A 109 -20.18 -8.45 7.90
N PHE A 110 -20.67 -8.06 6.73
CA PHE A 110 -19.83 -7.73 5.58
C PHE A 110 -18.83 -6.62 5.88
N VAL A 111 -19.26 -5.53 6.55
CA VAL A 111 -18.37 -4.41 6.91
C VAL A 111 -17.26 -4.86 7.85
N ARG A 112 -17.54 -5.72 8.83
CA ARG A 112 -16.52 -6.27 9.73
C ARG A 112 -15.51 -7.12 8.97
N VAL A 113 -15.99 -8.01 8.08
CA VAL A 113 -15.11 -8.86 7.26
C VAL A 113 -14.28 -8.02 6.29
N ASN A 114 -14.88 -7.00 5.65
CA ASN A 114 -14.17 -6.05 4.81
C ASN A 114 -13.07 -5.32 5.57
N ALA A 115 -13.36 -4.81 6.78
CA ALA A 115 -12.37 -4.15 7.63
C ALA A 115 -11.22 -5.11 7.98
N LYS A 116 -11.53 -6.35 8.35
CA LYS A 116 -10.52 -7.36 8.71
C LYS A 116 -9.60 -7.71 7.54
N ILE A 117 -10.18 -7.94 6.35
CA ILE A 117 -9.42 -8.17 5.11
C ILE A 117 -8.57 -6.95 4.74
N ALA A 118 -9.11 -5.73 4.88
CA ALA A 118 -8.38 -4.51 4.57
C ALA A 118 -7.14 -4.32 5.47
N TRP A 119 -7.26 -4.56 6.78
CA TRP A 119 -6.12 -4.48 7.68
C TRP A 119 -5.06 -5.52 7.40
N ALA A 120 -5.45 -6.78 7.20
CA ALA A 120 -4.53 -7.86 6.82
C ALA A 120 -3.82 -7.57 5.49
N TRP A 121 -4.56 -7.07 4.49
CA TRP A 121 -4.01 -6.67 3.19
C TRP A 121 -3.00 -5.53 3.32
N ASN A 122 -3.37 -4.45 4.01
CA ASN A 122 -2.52 -3.29 4.19
C ASN A 122 -1.22 -3.65 4.91
N LEU A 123 -1.29 -4.48 5.94
CA LEU A 123 -0.12 -4.93 6.67
C LEU A 123 0.78 -5.83 5.80
N ALA A 124 0.19 -6.73 5.00
CA ALA A 124 0.95 -7.54 4.06
C ALA A 124 1.68 -6.68 3.02
N GLN A 125 1.00 -5.70 2.41
CA GLN A 125 1.60 -4.78 1.45
C GLN A 125 2.69 -3.90 2.08
N ALA A 126 2.46 -3.41 3.30
CA ALA A 126 3.46 -2.62 4.03
C ALA A 126 4.75 -3.41 4.28
N ARG A 127 4.64 -4.69 4.68
CA ARG A 127 5.81 -5.58 4.86
C ARG A 127 6.59 -5.77 3.57
N ILE A 128 5.89 -6.04 2.46
CA ILE A 128 6.52 -6.19 1.14
C ILE A 128 7.23 -4.89 0.75
N GLY A 129 6.56 -3.74 0.88
CA GLY A 129 7.12 -2.43 0.54
C GLY A 129 8.35 -2.07 1.37
N MET A 130 8.32 -2.33 2.69
CA MET A 130 9.46 -2.08 3.57
C MET A 130 10.67 -2.95 3.20
N GLU A 131 10.45 -4.23 2.90
CA GLU A 131 11.54 -5.13 2.51
C GLU A 131 12.11 -4.77 1.13
N GLN A 132 11.26 -4.40 0.17
CA GLN A 132 11.70 -3.88 -1.13
C GLN A 132 12.55 -2.61 -0.97
N GLN A 133 12.08 -1.65 -0.17
CA GLN A 133 12.80 -0.40 0.06
C GLN A 133 14.14 -0.63 0.79
N LYS A 134 14.19 -1.55 1.74
CA LYS A 134 15.42 -1.97 2.41
C LYS A 134 16.43 -2.55 1.42
N ASN A 135 15.97 -3.43 0.52
CA ASN A 135 16.81 -4.04 -0.50
C ASN A 135 17.31 -3.01 -1.52
N LEU A 136 16.45 -2.09 -1.97
CA LEU A 136 16.83 -0.98 -2.84
C LEU A 136 17.89 -0.08 -2.19
N ASN A 137 17.70 0.27 -0.90
CA ASN A 137 18.69 1.05 -0.16
C ASN A 137 20.04 0.31 -0.05
N LYS A 138 20.02 -0.99 0.27
CA LYS A 138 21.24 -1.80 0.33
C LYS A 138 21.96 -1.84 -1.02
N TRP A 139 21.22 -2.05 -2.10
CA TRP A 139 21.77 -2.05 -3.45
C TRP A 139 22.37 -0.69 -3.83
N ALA A 140 21.65 0.41 -3.58
CA ALA A 140 22.10 1.77 -3.91
C ALA A 140 23.39 2.14 -3.15
N GLN A 141 23.49 1.75 -1.86
CA GLN A 141 24.71 1.94 -1.09
C GLN A 141 25.87 1.13 -1.67
N GLY A 142 25.64 -0.14 -2.03
CA GLY A 142 26.68 -0.99 -2.64
C GLY A 142 27.16 -0.47 -4.01
N ALA A 143 26.24 0.00 -4.85
CA ALA A 143 26.59 0.62 -6.13
C ALA A 143 27.41 1.91 -5.95
N THR A 144 27.10 2.69 -4.91
CA THR A 144 27.86 3.91 -4.58
C THR A 144 29.27 3.55 -4.10
N ASP A 145 29.41 2.52 -3.27
CA ASP A 145 30.72 2.04 -2.79
C ASP A 145 31.60 1.52 -3.91
N GLU A 146 31.01 0.77 -4.85
CA GLU A 146 31.72 0.33 -6.05
C GLU A 146 32.17 1.51 -6.92
N GLY A 147 31.33 2.53 -7.08
CA GLY A 147 31.69 3.75 -7.79
C GLY A 147 32.86 4.49 -7.14
N ILE A 148 32.84 4.63 -5.82
CA ILE A 148 33.94 5.24 -5.04
C ILE A 148 35.22 4.43 -5.21
N ARG A 149 35.16 3.10 -5.12
CA ARG A 149 36.31 2.20 -5.29
C ARG A 149 36.97 2.38 -6.66
N LYS A 150 36.18 2.41 -7.73
CA LYS A 150 36.71 2.64 -9.09
C LYS A 150 37.37 4.01 -9.24
N ILE A 151 36.81 5.04 -8.59
CA ILE A 151 37.45 6.36 -8.56
C ILE A 151 38.78 6.29 -7.81
N ASP A 152 38.84 5.60 -6.68
CA ASP A 152 40.07 5.45 -5.88
C ASP A 152 41.16 4.68 -6.65
N GLU A 153 40.80 3.62 -7.37
CA GLU A 153 41.68 2.89 -8.29
C GLU A 153 42.22 3.81 -9.41
N THR A 154 41.36 4.64 -10.01
CA THR A 154 41.75 5.59 -11.07
C THR A 154 42.64 6.73 -10.53
N LEU A 155 42.38 7.20 -9.31
CA LEU A 155 43.20 8.23 -8.67
C LEU A 155 44.61 7.76 -8.34
N ALA A 156 44.78 6.45 -8.09
CA ALA A 156 46.07 5.82 -7.81
C ALA A 156 46.94 5.64 -9.07
N ASP A 157 46.35 5.71 -10.27
CA ASP A 157 47.07 5.58 -11.53
C ASP A 157 47.95 6.83 -11.81
N PRO A 158 49.28 6.67 -11.96
CA PRO A 158 50.18 7.78 -12.27
C PRO A 158 49.96 8.38 -13.67
N GLU A 159 49.37 7.65 -14.62
CA GLU A 159 49.14 8.12 -16.00
C GLU A 159 47.96 9.09 -16.12
N VAL A 160 47.07 9.13 -15.12
CA VAL A 160 45.91 10.02 -15.12
C VAL A 160 46.36 11.48 -14.90
N PRO A 161 46.01 12.41 -15.80
CA PRO A 161 46.37 13.82 -15.68
C PRO A 161 45.82 14.47 -14.39
N GLU A 162 46.57 15.39 -13.79
CA GLU A 162 46.17 16.02 -12.52
C GLU A 162 44.84 16.77 -12.62
N SER A 163 44.53 17.37 -13.77
CA SER A 163 43.23 18.00 -14.03
C SER A 163 42.06 17.01 -13.94
N ALA A 164 42.24 15.78 -14.43
CA ALA A 164 41.25 14.72 -14.30
C ALA A 164 41.17 14.20 -12.86
N LYS A 165 42.30 14.11 -12.13
CA LYS A 165 42.32 13.73 -10.71
C LYS A 165 41.54 14.71 -9.84
N VAL A 166 41.61 16.02 -10.12
CA VAL A 166 40.82 17.03 -9.39
C VAL A 166 39.32 16.80 -9.56
N GLU A 167 38.84 16.55 -10.78
CA GLU A 167 37.43 16.25 -11.02
C GLU A 167 36.99 14.92 -10.38
N LEU A 168 37.81 13.87 -10.49
CA LEU A 168 37.56 12.59 -9.83
C LEU A 168 37.43 12.72 -8.31
N ARG A 169 38.28 13.54 -7.66
CA ARG A 169 38.17 13.83 -6.22
C ARG A 169 36.83 14.52 -5.90
N LYS A 170 36.40 15.50 -6.71
CA LYS A 170 35.07 16.14 -6.54
C LYS A 170 33.93 15.13 -6.70
N THR A 171 33.97 14.29 -7.73
CA THR A 171 32.96 13.25 -7.94
C THR A 171 32.91 12.27 -6.78
N ARG A 172 34.06 11.84 -6.26
CA ARG A 172 34.16 10.98 -5.07
C ARG A 172 33.48 11.61 -3.85
N GLU A 173 33.76 12.89 -3.57
CA GLU A 173 33.12 13.61 -2.47
C GLU A 173 31.61 13.73 -2.66
N GLN A 174 31.14 13.95 -3.89
CA GLN A 174 29.71 13.97 -4.20
C GLN A 174 29.05 12.61 -3.96
N LEU A 175 29.68 11.51 -4.38
CA LEU A 175 29.18 10.15 -4.12
C LEU A 175 29.14 9.84 -2.61
N MET A 176 30.17 10.23 -1.86
CA MET A 176 30.19 10.08 -0.40
C MET A 176 29.05 10.86 0.27
N LYS A 177 28.79 12.10 -0.17
CA LYS A 177 27.64 12.89 0.30
C LYS A 177 26.31 12.23 -0.06
N GLN A 178 26.15 11.76 -1.30
CA GLN A 178 24.94 11.05 -1.75
C GLN A 178 24.70 9.78 -0.94
N LYS A 179 25.74 9.00 -0.65
CA LYS A 179 25.65 7.82 0.22
C LYS A 179 25.08 8.17 1.59
N GLY A 180 25.57 9.26 2.20
CA GLY A 180 25.06 9.77 3.47
C GLY A 180 23.58 10.14 3.40
N VAL A 181 23.17 10.88 2.36
CA VAL A 181 21.77 11.27 2.14
C VAL A 181 20.85 10.06 1.94
N ILE A 182 21.28 9.06 1.17
CA ILE A 182 20.52 7.82 0.94
C ILE A 182 20.29 7.11 2.28
N ALA A 183 21.35 6.94 3.07
CA ALA A 183 21.27 6.29 4.38
C ALA A 183 20.36 7.06 5.36
N GLU A 184 20.48 8.38 5.41
CA GLU A 184 19.67 9.23 6.30
C GLU A 184 18.19 9.20 5.92
N ASN A 185 17.88 9.33 4.62
CA ASN A 185 16.51 9.27 4.11
C ASN A 185 15.87 7.92 4.40
N TRP A 186 16.63 6.82 4.23
CA TRP A 186 16.17 5.50 4.61
C TRP A 186 15.83 5.43 6.10
N GLN A 187 16.70 5.90 7.00
CA GLN A 187 16.44 5.85 8.44
C GLN A 187 15.22 6.69 8.86
N LYS A 188 15.09 7.90 8.29
CA LYS A 188 13.92 8.77 8.52
C LYS A 188 12.63 8.08 8.08
N ASN A 189 12.60 7.53 6.87
CA ASN A 189 11.42 6.85 6.33
C ASN A 189 11.11 5.56 7.09
N LYS A 190 12.14 4.77 7.45
CA LYS A 190 11.99 3.57 8.24
C LYS A 190 11.35 3.87 9.60
N ARG A 191 11.77 4.93 10.30
CA ARG A 191 11.17 5.33 11.58
C ARG A 191 9.67 5.58 11.47
N TRP A 192 9.23 6.29 10.42
CA TRP A 192 7.82 6.53 10.18
C TRP A 192 7.06 5.27 9.79
N ALA A 193 7.67 4.42 8.96
CA ALA A 193 7.10 3.13 8.60
C ALA A 193 6.96 2.20 9.82
N ASP A 194 8.00 2.06 10.65
CA ASP A 194 7.97 1.27 11.89
C ASP A 194 6.87 1.78 12.83
N TRP A 195 6.74 3.10 12.98
CA TRP A 195 5.68 3.70 13.81
C TRP A 195 4.28 3.34 13.29
N ALA A 196 4.05 3.49 11.98
CA ALA A 196 2.77 3.12 11.36
C ALA A 196 2.51 1.60 11.47
N MET A 197 3.54 0.77 11.35
CA MET A 197 3.45 -0.68 11.54
C MET A 197 3.08 -1.04 12.96
N ASN A 198 3.72 -0.43 13.96
CA ASN A 198 3.40 -0.68 15.37
C ASN A 198 1.96 -0.30 15.73
N PHE A 199 1.39 0.70 15.04
CA PHE A 199 -0.02 1.05 15.19
C PHE A 199 -0.98 0.06 14.51
N THR A 200 -0.56 -0.53 13.39
CA THR A 200 -1.44 -1.38 12.56
C THR A 200 -1.34 -2.87 12.88
N ILE A 201 -0.21 -3.33 13.40
CA ILE A 201 0.01 -4.73 13.81
C ILE A 201 -1.09 -5.24 14.76
N PRO A 202 -1.51 -4.50 15.80
CA PRO A 202 -2.57 -4.95 16.71
C PRO A 202 -3.95 -5.18 16.06
N LEU A 203 -4.17 -4.63 14.85
CA LEU A 203 -5.46 -4.71 14.15
C LEU A 203 -5.63 -5.99 13.33
N THR A 204 -4.61 -6.86 13.26
CA THR A 204 -4.67 -8.13 12.53
C THR A 204 -3.70 -9.15 13.13
N ASN A 205 -3.60 -10.34 12.54
CA ASN A 205 -2.71 -11.40 13.00
C ASN A 205 -2.06 -12.13 11.82
N GLU A 206 -1.00 -12.90 12.09
CA GLU A 206 -0.25 -13.62 11.04
C GLU A 206 -1.08 -14.61 10.23
N LYS A 207 -2.11 -15.22 10.84
CA LYS A 207 -2.99 -16.17 10.13
C LYS A 207 -3.83 -15.45 9.09
N ASP A 208 -4.44 -14.32 9.47
CA ASP A 208 -5.22 -13.47 8.58
C ASP A 208 -4.38 -12.98 7.39
N ILE A 209 -3.17 -12.48 7.68
CA ILE A 209 -2.20 -12.02 6.68
C ILE A 209 -1.87 -13.17 5.72
N ALA A 210 -1.56 -14.36 6.22
CA ALA A 210 -1.20 -15.52 5.40
C ALA A 210 -2.33 -15.92 4.44
N VAL A 211 -3.59 -15.90 4.90
CA VAL A 211 -4.76 -16.20 4.05
C VAL A 211 -4.93 -15.13 2.98
N VAL A 212 -4.80 -13.85 3.35
CA VAL A 212 -4.90 -12.74 2.39
C VAL A 212 -3.79 -12.79 1.34
N VAL A 213 -2.55 -13.06 1.74
CA VAL A 213 -1.41 -13.19 0.81
C VAL A 213 -1.60 -14.35 -0.16
N ARG A 214 -2.10 -15.50 0.33
CA ARG A 214 -2.37 -16.66 -0.52
C ARG A 214 -3.47 -16.40 -1.55
N ASN A 215 -4.50 -15.63 -1.18
CA ASN A 215 -5.62 -15.29 -2.05
C ASN A 215 -5.48 -13.93 -2.73
N LYS A 216 -4.25 -13.41 -2.85
CA LYS A 216 -4.02 -12.03 -3.27
C LYS A 216 -4.56 -11.71 -4.67
N ASP A 217 -4.45 -12.66 -5.58
CA ASP A 217 -4.86 -12.48 -6.98
C ASP A 217 -6.39 -12.34 -7.03
N GLU A 218 -7.13 -13.22 -6.34
CA GLU A 218 -8.59 -13.15 -6.27
C GLU A 218 -9.09 -11.83 -5.65
N LEU A 219 -8.45 -11.40 -4.55
CA LEU A 219 -8.79 -10.15 -3.87
C LEU A 219 -8.55 -8.93 -4.78
N MET A 220 -7.43 -8.90 -5.50
CA MET A 220 -7.09 -7.84 -6.44
C MET A 220 -8.07 -7.79 -7.61
N GLU A 221 -8.42 -8.93 -8.20
CA GLU A 221 -9.38 -8.99 -9.30
C GLU A 221 -10.78 -8.55 -8.87
N ALA A 222 -11.20 -8.97 -7.67
CA ALA A 222 -12.47 -8.54 -7.11
C ALA A 222 -12.50 -7.01 -6.94
N PHE A 223 -11.46 -6.44 -6.32
CA PHE A 223 -11.39 -5.01 -6.00
C PHE A 223 -11.23 -4.13 -7.24
N THR A 224 -10.33 -4.49 -8.16
CA THR A 224 -10.01 -3.68 -9.34
C THR A 224 -10.96 -3.93 -10.50
N GLY A 225 -11.51 -5.14 -10.61
CA GLY A 225 -12.25 -5.59 -11.78
C GLY A 225 -11.41 -5.90 -13.01
N LEU A 226 -10.10 -5.94 -12.83
CA LEU A 226 -9.13 -6.32 -13.84
C LEU A 226 -8.62 -7.71 -13.52
N SER A 227 -8.44 -8.56 -14.53
CA SER A 227 -7.77 -9.84 -14.37
C SER A 227 -6.30 -9.65 -14.03
N LYS A 228 -5.67 -10.67 -13.45
CA LYS A 228 -4.21 -10.68 -13.24
C LYS A 228 -3.42 -10.29 -14.49
N ALA A 229 -3.77 -10.86 -15.65
CA ALA A 229 -3.10 -10.54 -16.90
C ALA A 229 -3.25 -9.07 -17.32
N GLN A 230 -4.42 -8.46 -17.06
CA GLN A 230 -4.63 -7.03 -17.31
C GLN A 230 -3.80 -6.17 -16.35
N LEU A 231 -3.71 -6.56 -15.08
CA LEU A 231 -2.87 -5.88 -14.08
C LEU A 231 -1.38 -5.96 -14.44
N GLU A 232 -0.91 -7.13 -14.88
CA GLU A 232 0.46 -7.35 -15.33
C GLU A 232 0.78 -6.50 -16.57
N ALA A 233 -0.13 -6.44 -17.56
CA ALA A 233 0.05 -5.59 -18.73
C ALA A 233 0.14 -4.10 -18.36
N ILE A 234 -0.71 -3.61 -17.44
CA ILE A 234 -0.63 -2.23 -16.94
C ILE A 234 0.71 -1.96 -16.26
N GLN A 235 1.18 -2.90 -15.45
CA GLN A 235 2.46 -2.77 -14.76
C GLN A 235 3.63 -2.73 -15.75
N GLU A 236 3.62 -3.58 -16.78
CA GLU A 236 4.64 -3.60 -17.83
C GLU A 236 4.67 -2.28 -18.62
N HIS A 237 3.50 -1.78 -19.04
CA HIS A 237 3.40 -0.48 -19.72
C HIS A 237 3.88 0.68 -18.84
N SER A 238 3.52 0.66 -17.54
CA SER A 238 3.99 1.67 -16.59
C SER A 238 5.51 1.63 -16.47
N LEU A 239 6.11 0.44 -16.34
CA LEU A 239 7.57 0.29 -16.26
C LEU A 239 8.29 0.73 -17.55
N LYS A 240 7.73 0.47 -18.73
CA LYS A 240 8.29 0.93 -20.01
C LYS A 240 8.29 2.45 -20.13
N GLN A 241 7.20 3.12 -19.69
CA GLN A 241 7.15 4.59 -19.66
C GLN A 241 8.18 5.18 -18.70
N LEU A 242 8.48 4.48 -17.60
CA LEU A 242 9.48 4.89 -16.61
C LEU A 242 10.93 4.70 -17.08
N GLN A 243 11.15 3.97 -18.18
CA GLN A 243 12.46 3.72 -18.77
C GLN A 243 12.74 4.59 -20.00
N LEU A 244 11.79 5.44 -20.43
CA LEU A 244 11.87 6.23 -21.66
C LEU A 244 12.22 7.72 -21.45
N ASP A 245 12.66 8.11 -20.25
CA ASP A 245 13.20 9.44 -19.93
C ASP A 245 14.58 9.33 -19.23
#